data_AF-A0AAU9Y7G7-F1
#
_entry.id   AF-A0AAU9Y7G7-F1
#
_cell.length_a   1.000
_cell.length_b   1.000
_cell.length_c   1.000
_cell.angle_alpha   90.00
_cell.angle_beta   90.00
_cell.angle_gamma   90.00
#
_symmetry.space_group_name_H-M   'P 1'
#
loop_
_entity.id
_entity.type
_entity.pdbx_description
1 polymer ?
#
loop_
_entity_poly.entity_id
_entity_poly.type
_entity_poly.pdbx_seq_one_letter_code
_entity_poly.pdbx_strand_id
1 'polypeptide(L)'
;EPENITLEIKEGEPLNITCRARMRTESTSVMWLKDNRLIEKGRNRFLFIQSINKSQAGSYMCVSMSQFGDHSPSFTAVDVLYAPKIINPNKKVALELTRGNSTRLKCTADANPSPTFTWYTHDGEITQGFSHTSNSSSLIVTPINDRDFTSYICLASNKIAVDSVMFTLHEKGK
;
A
#
# COMPACT_ATOMS: atom_id res chain seq x y z
N GLU A 1 18.23 -20.73 -15.89
CA GLU A 1 18.16 -19.35 -15.35
C GLU A 1 17.53 -19.43 -13.98
N PRO A 2 18.03 -18.79 -12.91
CA PRO A 2 17.27 -18.80 -11.66
C PRO A 2 16.00 -17.98 -11.89
N GLU A 3 14.85 -18.63 -11.75
CA GLU A 3 13.54 -18.01 -11.96
C GLU A 3 13.39 -16.76 -11.07
N ASN A 4 13.03 -15.63 -11.68
CA ASN A 4 12.65 -14.42 -10.95
C ASN A 4 11.31 -14.69 -10.28
N ILE A 5 11.32 -14.87 -8.96
CA ILE A 5 10.10 -15.25 -8.23
C ILE A 5 9.62 -14.08 -7.40
N THR A 6 8.34 -13.79 -7.55
CA THR A 6 7.62 -12.77 -6.79
C THR A 6 6.74 -13.46 -5.77
N LEU A 7 6.94 -13.13 -4.50
CA LEU A 7 6.08 -13.53 -3.40
C LEU A 7 5.14 -12.36 -3.06
N GLU A 8 3.85 -12.51 -3.36
CA GLU A 8 2.82 -11.63 -2.83
C GLU A 8 2.41 -12.08 -1.43
N ILE A 9 2.51 -11.20 -0.44
CA ILE A 9 2.22 -11.50 0.96
C ILE A 9 1.48 -10.34 1.63
N LYS A 10 0.51 -10.61 2.50
CA LYS A 10 -0.20 -9.55 3.23
C LYS A 10 0.66 -9.02 4.38
N GLU A 11 0.58 -7.73 4.66
CA GLU A 11 1.20 -7.13 5.84
C GLU A 11 0.72 -7.83 7.12
N GLY A 12 1.67 -8.13 8.02
CA GLY A 12 1.44 -8.89 9.25
C GLY A 12 1.62 -10.40 9.12
N GLU A 13 1.64 -10.96 7.91
CA GLU A 13 1.83 -12.40 7.70
C GLU A 13 3.31 -12.81 7.84
N PRO A 14 3.59 -14.08 8.21
CA PRO A 14 4.94 -14.61 8.28
C PRO A 14 5.51 -14.85 6.88
N LEU A 15 6.63 -14.20 6.57
CA LEU A 15 7.38 -14.42 5.34
C LEU A 15 8.42 -15.54 5.53
N ASN A 16 8.47 -16.47 4.58
CA ASN A 16 9.52 -17.47 4.48
C ASN A 16 10.09 -17.50 3.07
N ILE A 17 11.36 -17.10 2.90
CA ILE A 17 12.06 -17.17 1.62
C ILE A 17 13.02 -18.35 1.62
N THR A 18 12.87 -19.24 0.64
CA THR A 18 13.82 -20.34 0.40
C THR A 18 14.90 -19.89 -0.56
N CYS A 19 16.17 -19.99 -0.14
CA CYS A 19 17.30 -19.71 -1.00
C CYS A 19 17.44 -20.78 -2.08
N ARG A 20 17.35 -20.34 -3.34
CA ARG A 20 17.49 -21.19 -4.54
C ARG A 20 18.83 -21.03 -5.23
N ALA A 21 19.80 -20.37 -4.59
CA ALA A 21 21.17 -20.30 -5.08
C ALA A 21 21.74 -21.71 -5.20
N ARG A 22 22.48 -21.96 -6.29
CA ARG A 22 23.14 -23.25 -6.50
C ARG A 22 24.16 -23.47 -5.39
N MET A 23 24.03 -24.55 -4.66
CA MET A 23 25.05 -24.97 -3.69
C MET A 23 26.04 -25.88 -4.38
N ARG A 24 27.32 -25.57 -4.22
CA ARG A 24 28.42 -26.43 -4.65
C ARG A 24 28.87 -27.26 -3.45
N THR A 25 29.65 -28.30 -3.71
CA THR A 25 30.19 -29.20 -2.68
C THR A 25 30.94 -28.46 -1.57
N GLU A 26 31.52 -27.30 -1.88
CA GLU A 26 32.33 -26.48 -0.96
C GLU A 26 31.53 -25.32 -0.32
N SER A 27 30.21 -25.28 -0.50
CA SER A 27 29.38 -24.25 0.11
C SER A 27 29.31 -24.45 1.63
N THR A 28 29.74 -23.43 2.39
CA THR A 28 29.82 -23.48 3.85
C THR A 28 28.68 -22.75 4.56
N SER A 29 28.11 -21.73 3.89
CA SER A 29 27.03 -20.90 4.43
C SER A 29 26.22 -20.23 3.33
N VAL A 30 25.05 -19.70 3.71
CA VAL A 30 24.18 -18.83 2.94
C VAL A 30 24.23 -17.43 3.54
N MET A 31 24.28 -16.43 2.68
CA MET A 31 24.23 -15.02 3.04
C MET A 31 22.97 -14.41 2.43
N TRP A 32 22.16 -13.75 3.26
CA TRP A 32 20.93 -13.06 2.85
C TRP A 32 21.14 -11.55 2.85
N LEU A 33 20.72 -10.90 1.77
CA LEU A 33 20.84 -9.46 1.59
C LEU A 33 19.53 -8.86 1.11
N LYS A 34 19.24 -7.62 1.56
CA LYS A 34 18.21 -6.75 0.99
C LYS A 34 18.83 -5.39 0.76
N ASP A 35 18.68 -4.85 -0.45
CA ASP A 35 19.23 -3.53 -0.82
C ASP A 35 20.74 -3.42 -0.50
N ASN A 36 21.51 -4.49 -0.82
CA ASN A 36 22.93 -4.68 -0.49
C ASN A 36 23.29 -4.68 1.01
N ARG A 37 22.31 -4.73 1.91
CA ARG A 37 22.54 -4.84 3.36
C ARG A 37 22.40 -6.29 3.80
N LEU A 38 23.39 -6.78 4.55
CA LEU A 38 23.36 -8.10 5.15
C LEU A 38 22.23 -8.19 6.18
N ILE A 39 21.36 -9.19 6.03
CA ILE A 39 20.31 -9.53 7.00
C ILE A 39 20.82 -10.62 7.94
N GLU A 40 21.26 -11.75 7.37
CA GLU A 40 21.68 -12.93 8.12
C GLU A 40 22.73 -13.70 7.31
N LYS A 41 23.64 -14.39 8.03
CA LYS A 41 24.56 -15.37 7.46
C LYS A 41 24.56 -16.62 8.33
N GLY A 42 24.37 -17.79 7.72
CA GLY A 42 24.32 -19.05 8.46
C GLY A 42 24.29 -20.26 7.55
N ARG A 43 24.03 -21.45 8.11
CA ARG A 43 23.81 -22.67 7.30
C ARG A 43 22.36 -22.81 6.83
N ASN A 44 21.46 -22.02 7.39
CA ASN A 44 20.05 -22.07 7.08
C ASN A 44 19.78 -21.52 5.67
N ARG A 45 19.01 -22.27 4.88
CA ARG A 45 18.58 -21.84 3.54
C ARG A 45 17.28 -21.04 3.55
N PHE A 46 16.69 -20.83 4.72
CA PHE A 46 15.44 -20.09 4.87
C PHE A 46 15.72 -18.74 5.52
N LEU A 47 15.08 -17.69 5.01
CA LEU A 47 14.95 -16.41 5.69
C LEU A 47 13.51 -16.29 6.21
N PHE A 48 13.36 -16.16 7.52
CA PHE A 48 12.06 -16.08 8.17
C PHE A 48 11.84 -14.71 8.80
N ILE A 49 10.71 -14.07 8.50
CA ILE A 49 10.24 -12.84 9.14
C ILE A 49 8.86 -13.12 9.72
N GLN A 50 8.73 -13.06 11.04
CA GLN A 50 7.51 -13.46 11.75
C GLN A 50 6.27 -12.65 11.35
N SER A 51 6.43 -11.36 11.07
CA SER A 51 5.36 -10.44 10.69
C SER A 51 5.94 -9.38 9.76
N ILE A 52 5.63 -9.48 8.47
CA ILE A 52 6.17 -8.56 7.47
C ILE A 52 5.47 -7.20 7.46
N ASN A 53 6.22 -6.12 7.27
CA ASN A 53 5.72 -4.75 7.11
C ASN A 53 5.91 -4.26 5.67
N LYS A 54 5.07 -3.33 5.20
CA LYS A 54 5.21 -2.72 3.86
C LYS A 54 6.61 -2.17 3.53
N SER A 55 7.36 -1.68 4.53
CA SER A 55 8.74 -1.20 4.36
C SER A 55 9.76 -2.31 4.06
N GLN A 56 9.39 -3.57 4.30
CA GLN A 56 10.20 -4.75 4.02
C GLN A 56 9.93 -5.34 2.63
N ALA A 57 9.05 -4.74 1.83
CA ALA A 57 8.93 -5.04 0.41
C ALA A 57 10.26 -4.77 -0.32
N GLY A 58 10.48 -5.47 -1.42
CA GLY A 58 11.66 -5.31 -2.27
C GLY A 58 12.32 -6.63 -2.66
N SER A 59 13.52 -6.53 -3.24
CA SER A 59 14.26 -7.69 -3.72
C SER A 59 15.18 -8.23 -2.63
N TYR A 60 14.99 -9.50 -2.29
CA TYR A 60 15.86 -10.25 -1.39
C TYR A 60 16.80 -11.10 -2.23
N MET A 61 18.10 -11.02 -1.93
CA MET A 61 19.15 -11.79 -2.56
C MET A 61 19.71 -12.81 -1.57
N CYS A 62 19.86 -14.05 -2.00
CA CYS A 62 20.67 -15.02 -1.29
C CYS A 62 21.87 -15.45 -2.12
N VAL A 63 23.00 -15.67 -1.44
CA VAL A 63 24.26 -16.11 -2.04
C VAL A 63 24.80 -17.29 -1.24
N SER A 64 25.23 -18.34 -1.93
CA SER A 64 25.98 -19.44 -1.31
C SER A 64 27.47 -19.09 -1.25
N MET A 65 28.03 -19.14 -0.04
CA MET A 65 29.41 -18.78 0.25
C MET A 65 30.33 -20.00 0.19
N SER A 66 31.48 -19.88 -0.48
CA SER A 66 32.55 -20.89 -0.50
C SER A 66 33.92 -20.28 -0.24
N GLN A 67 34.94 -21.12 -0.01
CA GLN A 67 36.33 -20.68 0.18
C GLN A 67 36.93 -20.00 -1.06
N PHE A 68 36.38 -20.26 -2.25
CA PHE A 68 36.82 -19.63 -3.51
C PHE A 68 35.93 -18.45 -3.94
N GLY A 69 35.06 -17.98 -3.04
CA GLY A 69 34.18 -16.84 -3.26
C GLY A 69 32.72 -17.21 -3.53
N ASP A 70 31.97 -16.20 -3.93
CA ASP A 70 30.52 -16.20 -4.04
C ASP A 70 30.05 -16.92 -5.32
N HIS A 71 29.02 -17.76 -5.19
CA HIS A 71 28.40 -18.42 -6.33
C HIS A 71 27.13 -17.70 -6.80
N SER A 72 26.46 -18.26 -7.82
CA SER A 72 25.29 -17.67 -8.48
C SER A 72 24.24 -17.18 -7.47
N PRO A 73 23.93 -15.87 -7.42
CA PRO A 73 22.91 -15.34 -6.55
C PRO A 73 21.52 -15.83 -6.98
N SER A 74 20.60 -15.91 -6.02
CA SER A 74 19.18 -16.10 -6.28
C SER A 74 18.41 -14.93 -5.71
N PHE A 75 17.50 -14.40 -6.51
CA PHE A 75 16.67 -13.25 -6.16
C PHE A 75 15.24 -13.70 -5.90
N THR A 76 14.60 -13.08 -4.93
CA THR A 76 13.16 -13.20 -4.69
C THR A 76 12.60 -11.81 -4.45
N ALA A 77 11.69 -11.36 -5.32
CA ALA A 77 10.94 -10.15 -5.13
C ALA A 77 9.84 -10.42 -4.10
N VAL A 78 9.71 -9.55 -3.10
CA VAL A 78 8.64 -9.61 -2.11
C VAL A 78 7.75 -8.39 -2.31
N ASP A 79 6.49 -8.64 -2.66
CA ASP A 79 5.44 -7.64 -2.77
C ASP A 79 4.53 -7.72 -1.55
N VAL A 80 4.54 -6.67 -0.73
CA VAL A 80 3.76 -6.62 0.52
C VAL A 80 2.46 -5.89 0.26
N LEU A 81 1.35 -6.63 0.37
CA LEU A 81 0.00 -6.15 0.17
C LEU A 81 -0.57 -5.61 1.49
N TYR A 82 -1.14 -4.41 1.49
CA TYR A 82 -1.71 -3.77 2.67
C TYR A 82 -2.99 -2.99 2.34
N ALA A 83 -3.84 -2.85 3.35
CA ALA A 83 -5.10 -2.13 3.26
C ALA A 83 -4.89 -0.65 2.92
N PRO A 84 -5.85 0.00 2.24
CA PRO A 84 -5.79 1.43 2.02
C PRO A 84 -5.78 2.17 3.35
N LYS A 85 -4.92 3.18 3.45
CA LYS A 85 -4.88 4.12 4.58
C LYS A 85 -5.00 5.53 4.05
N ILE A 86 -6.14 6.16 4.29
CA ILE A 86 -6.38 7.55 3.88
C ILE A 86 -5.48 8.49 4.68
N ILE A 87 -4.69 9.28 3.95
CA ILE A 87 -3.72 10.26 4.44
C ILE A 87 -4.45 11.55 4.85
N ASN A 88 -5.40 11.41 5.77
CA ASN A 88 -6.07 12.51 6.44
C ASN A 88 -6.18 12.14 7.92
N PRO A 89 -5.47 12.83 8.84
CA PRO A 89 -5.46 12.46 10.25
C PRO A 89 -6.86 12.54 10.87
N ASN A 90 -7.68 13.48 10.41
CA ASN A 90 -9.06 13.60 10.80
C ASN A 90 -9.93 12.87 9.79
N LYS A 91 -10.34 11.63 10.13
CA LYS A 91 -11.30 10.81 9.36
C LYS A 91 -12.64 11.52 9.11
N LYS A 92 -12.88 12.62 9.81
CA LYS A 92 -14.00 13.53 9.65
C LYS A 92 -13.46 14.95 9.47
N VAL A 93 -13.82 15.59 8.36
CA VAL A 93 -13.43 16.97 8.05
C VAL A 93 -14.71 17.79 7.97
N ALA A 94 -14.82 18.84 8.79
CA ALA A 94 -15.91 19.80 8.68
C ALA A 94 -15.44 21.01 7.86
N LEU A 95 -16.26 21.47 6.93
CA LEU A 95 -15.98 22.63 6.08
C LEU A 95 -17.16 23.58 6.12
N GLU A 96 -16.92 24.86 6.37
CA GLU A 96 -17.92 25.91 6.24
C GLU A 96 -17.80 26.59 4.88
N LEU A 97 -18.91 26.64 4.13
CA LEU A 97 -18.94 27.17 2.78
C LEU A 97 -20.11 28.13 2.59
N THR A 98 -19.89 29.16 1.77
CA THR A 98 -20.97 30.01 1.27
C THR A 98 -21.65 29.30 0.11
N ARG A 99 -22.98 29.36 0.06
CA ARG A 99 -23.79 28.87 -1.06
C ARG A 99 -23.29 29.40 -2.40
N GLY A 100 -23.19 28.53 -3.39
CA GLY A 100 -22.67 28.81 -4.72
C GLY A 100 -21.14 28.80 -4.83
N ASN A 101 -20.39 28.70 -3.71
CA ASN A 101 -18.93 28.67 -3.76
C ASN A 101 -18.41 27.23 -3.88
N SER A 102 -17.64 26.95 -4.93
CA SER A 102 -17.09 25.62 -5.17
C SER A 102 -15.97 25.26 -4.21
N THR A 103 -15.93 24.00 -3.77
CA THR A 103 -14.83 23.42 -3.00
C THR A 103 -14.34 22.13 -3.64
N ARG A 104 -13.11 21.72 -3.29
CA ARG A 104 -12.52 20.44 -3.69
C ARG A 104 -12.34 19.55 -2.47
N LEU A 105 -13.05 18.43 -2.45
CA LEU A 105 -12.86 17.37 -1.47
C LEU A 105 -11.81 16.41 -2.01
N LYS A 106 -10.65 16.33 -1.34
CA LYS A 106 -9.54 15.47 -1.76
C LYS A 106 -9.37 14.30 -0.81
N CYS A 107 -9.36 13.11 -1.40
CA CYS A 107 -9.14 11.85 -0.74
C CYS A 107 -7.83 11.26 -1.29
N THR A 108 -6.89 10.90 -0.43
CA THR A 108 -5.60 10.30 -0.84
C THR A 108 -5.34 9.13 0.07
N ALA A 109 -5.02 7.97 -0.51
CA ALA A 109 -4.81 6.74 0.24
C ALA A 109 -3.46 6.12 -0.13
N ASP A 110 -2.77 5.64 0.89
CA ASP A 110 -1.60 4.77 0.77
C ASP A 110 -2.08 3.32 0.80
N ALA A 111 -1.88 2.57 -0.28
CA ALA A 111 -2.35 1.18 -0.39
C ALA A 111 -1.50 0.39 -1.39
N ASN A 112 -1.42 -0.93 -1.19
CA ASN A 112 -0.92 -1.86 -2.19
C ASN A 112 -1.78 -3.14 -2.21
N PRO A 113 -2.44 -3.50 -3.31
CA PRO A 113 -2.45 -2.82 -4.61
C PRO A 113 -3.11 -1.44 -4.57
N SER A 114 -2.91 -0.66 -5.64
CA SER A 114 -3.52 0.66 -5.82
C SER A 114 -5.03 0.61 -5.53
N PRO A 115 -5.58 1.58 -4.78
CA PRO A 115 -6.97 1.56 -4.40
C PRO A 115 -7.88 2.07 -5.53
N THR A 116 -9.12 1.60 -5.53
CA THR A 116 -10.24 2.23 -6.23
C THR A 116 -10.94 3.22 -5.31
N PHE A 117 -11.38 4.35 -5.86
CA PHE A 117 -12.07 5.40 -5.10
C PHE A 117 -13.53 5.51 -5.53
N THR A 118 -14.43 5.54 -4.55
CA THR A 118 -15.86 5.81 -4.75
C THR A 118 -16.33 6.90 -3.79
N TRP A 119 -17.27 7.71 -4.25
CA TRP A 119 -17.83 8.83 -3.48
C TRP A 119 -19.31 8.59 -3.21
N TYR A 120 -19.76 8.93 -2.00
CA TYR A 120 -21.15 8.79 -1.58
C TYR A 120 -21.65 10.08 -0.92
N THR A 121 -22.93 10.36 -1.08
CA THR A 121 -23.71 11.23 -0.20
C THR A 121 -24.76 10.42 0.54
N HIS A 122 -25.61 11.08 1.33
CA HIS A 122 -26.82 10.46 1.88
C HIS A 122 -27.77 9.89 0.82
N ASP A 123 -27.73 10.40 -0.42
CA ASP A 123 -28.59 9.99 -1.52
C ASP A 123 -28.04 8.78 -2.31
N GLY A 124 -26.80 8.35 -2.02
CA GLY A 124 -26.15 7.22 -2.67
C GLY A 124 -24.84 7.57 -3.34
N GLU A 125 -24.44 6.75 -4.31
CA GLU A 125 -23.16 6.86 -5.01
C GLU A 125 -23.13 8.05 -5.97
N ILE A 126 -22.03 8.80 -5.94
CA ILE A 126 -21.75 9.88 -6.88
C ILE A 126 -20.96 9.31 -8.05
N THR A 127 -21.51 9.44 -9.26
CA THR A 127 -20.94 8.85 -10.48
C THR A 127 -20.25 9.87 -11.39
N GLN A 128 -20.30 11.17 -11.07
CA GLN A 128 -19.76 12.26 -11.89
C GLN A 128 -19.13 13.37 -11.02
N GLY A 129 -18.36 14.27 -11.65
CA GLY A 129 -17.80 15.45 -10.96
C GLY A 129 -16.54 15.18 -10.13
N PHE A 130 -15.99 13.97 -10.18
CA PHE A 130 -14.70 13.63 -9.57
C PHE A 130 -13.67 13.18 -10.60
N SER A 131 -12.41 13.38 -10.26
CA SER A 131 -11.26 12.80 -10.98
C SER A 131 -10.44 11.93 -10.04
N HIS A 132 -9.67 10.99 -10.58
CA HIS A 132 -8.80 10.14 -9.78
C HIS A 132 -7.43 9.94 -10.44
N THR A 133 -6.44 9.71 -9.60
CA THR A 133 -5.10 9.21 -9.92
C THR A 133 -4.95 7.82 -9.31
N SER A 134 -3.76 7.21 -9.42
CA SER A 134 -3.47 5.91 -8.82
C SER A 134 -3.66 5.85 -7.30
N ASN A 135 -3.49 6.97 -6.59
CA ASN A 135 -3.50 7.04 -5.12
C ASN A 135 -4.41 8.13 -4.55
N SER A 136 -5.17 8.85 -5.39
CA SER A 136 -6.03 9.93 -4.92
C SER A 136 -7.28 10.10 -5.77
N SER A 137 -8.32 10.67 -5.17
CA SER A 137 -9.51 11.14 -5.87
C SER A 137 -9.91 12.52 -5.36
N SER A 138 -10.42 13.35 -6.26
CA SER A 138 -10.88 14.71 -5.96
C SER A 138 -12.27 14.94 -6.51
N LEU A 139 -13.23 15.22 -5.63
CA LEU A 139 -14.59 15.61 -5.97
C LEU A 139 -14.72 17.14 -5.89
N ILE A 140 -15.26 17.76 -6.94
CA ILE A 140 -15.60 19.19 -6.92
C ILE A 140 -17.08 19.33 -6.55
N VAL A 141 -17.37 20.08 -5.50
CA VAL A 141 -18.73 20.30 -5.00
C VAL A 141 -19.02 21.80 -5.03
N THR A 142 -20.17 22.17 -5.59
CA THR A 142 -20.69 23.55 -5.55
C THR A 142 -22.07 23.51 -4.90
N PRO A 143 -22.19 23.72 -3.59
CA PRO A 143 -23.47 23.59 -2.88
C PRO A 143 -24.39 24.76 -3.25
N ILE A 144 -25.53 24.47 -3.85
CA ILE A 144 -26.54 25.45 -4.29
C ILE A 144 -27.82 25.32 -3.44
N ASN A 145 -28.18 24.10 -3.04
CA ASN A 145 -29.37 23.79 -2.26
C ASN A 145 -29.00 23.38 -0.83
N ASP A 146 -29.96 23.48 0.11
CA ASP A 146 -29.75 23.05 1.50
C ASP A 146 -29.33 21.57 1.61
N ARG A 147 -29.75 20.73 0.65
CA ARG A 147 -29.37 19.31 0.59
C ARG A 147 -27.90 19.06 0.21
N ASP A 148 -27.24 20.03 -0.41
CA ASP A 148 -25.82 19.94 -0.76
C ASP A 148 -24.92 20.18 0.45
N PHE A 149 -25.44 20.85 1.49
CA PHE A 149 -24.78 20.96 2.79
C PHE A 149 -24.98 19.69 3.61
N THR A 150 -24.34 18.61 3.13
CA THR A 150 -24.44 17.26 3.68
C THR A 150 -23.07 16.65 3.91
N SER A 151 -23.04 15.38 4.30
CA SER A 151 -21.80 14.61 4.39
C SER A 151 -21.49 13.89 3.08
N TYR A 152 -20.27 14.07 2.61
CA TYR A 152 -19.67 13.39 1.47
C TYR A 152 -18.66 12.38 1.99
N ILE A 153 -18.79 11.12 1.60
CA ILE A 153 -17.90 10.04 2.03
C ILE A 153 -17.06 9.63 0.83
N CYS A 154 -15.74 9.66 0.98
CA CYS A 154 -14.84 8.98 0.08
C CYS A 154 -14.51 7.60 0.66
N LEU A 155 -14.66 6.56 -0.15
CA LEU A 155 -14.18 5.22 0.12
C LEU A 155 -12.95 4.94 -0.75
N ALA A 156 -11.90 4.41 -0.13
CA ALA A 156 -10.72 3.86 -0.80
C ALA A 156 -10.68 2.35 -0.54
N SER A 157 -10.70 1.53 -1.58
CA SER A 157 -10.77 0.08 -1.46
C SER A 157 -9.72 -0.62 -2.30
N ASN A 158 -9.15 -1.72 -1.79
CA ASN A 158 -8.37 -2.66 -2.59
C ASN A 158 -8.72 -4.11 -2.21
N LYS A 159 -7.99 -5.10 -2.76
CA LYS A 159 -8.23 -6.53 -2.49
C LYS A 159 -8.01 -6.95 -1.02
N ILE A 160 -7.49 -6.06 -0.16
CA ILE A 160 -7.20 -6.32 1.25
C ILE A 160 -8.33 -5.80 2.14
N ALA A 161 -8.68 -4.52 2.02
CA ALA A 161 -9.74 -3.91 2.82
C ALA A 161 -10.22 -2.58 2.21
N VAL A 162 -11.07 -1.88 2.97
CA VAL A 162 -11.62 -0.56 2.64
C VAL A 162 -11.32 0.40 3.78
N ASP A 163 -11.04 1.66 3.43
CA ASP A 163 -10.93 2.77 4.36
C ASP A 163 -11.77 3.95 3.87
N SER A 164 -12.19 4.83 4.77
CA SER A 164 -13.11 5.93 4.44
C SER A 164 -12.75 7.24 5.14
N VAL A 165 -13.16 8.34 4.53
CA VAL A 165 -13.12 9.68 5.12
C VAL A 165 -14.43 10.40 4.81
N MET A 166 -14.95 11.12 5.79
CA MET A 166 -16.18 11.88 5.68
C MET A 166 -15.88 13.37 5.70
N PHE A 167 -16.44 14.11 4.74
CA PHE A 167 -16.42 15.57 4.66
C PHE A 167 -17.82 16.07 4.94
N THR A 168 -18.02 16.80 6.02
CA THR A 168 -19.31 17.42 6.36
C THR A 168 -19.28 18.88 5.95
N LEU A 169 -20.21 19.27 5.08
CA LEU A 169 -20.34 20.65 4.62
C LEU A 169 -21.40 21.38 5.46
N HIS A 170 -21.03 22.55 5.98
CA HIS A 170 -21.91 23.45 6.71
C HIS A 170 -22.09 24.75 5.93
N GLU A 171 -23.31 25.29 5.95
CA GLU A 171 -23.57 26.60 5.35
C GLU A 171 -23.06 27.71 6.27
N LYS A 172 -22.19 28.56 5.74
CA LYS A 172 -21.61 29.66 6.52
C LYS A 172 -22.70 30.63 6.98
N GLY A 173 -22.82 30.82 8.29
CA GLY A 173 -23.78 31.75 8.89
C GLY A 173 -25.13 31.16 9.26
N LYS A 174 -25.28 29.83 9.19
CA LYS A 174 -26.32 29.04 9.87
C LYS A 174 -25.68 28.20 10.96
#